data_AF-A0A2P5LQW0-F1
#
_entry.id   AF-A0A2P5LQW0-F1
#
_cell.length_a   1.000
_cell.length_b   1.000
_cell.length_c   1.000
_cell.angle_alpha   90.00
_cell.angle_beta   90.00
_cell.angle_gamma   90.00
#
_symmetry.space_group_name_H-M   'P 1'
#
loop_
_entity.id
_entity.type
_entity.pdbx_description
1 polymer ?
#
loop_
_entity_poly.entity_id
_entity_poly.type
_entity_poly.pdbx_seq_one_letter_code
_entity_poly.pdbx_strand_id
1 'polypeptide(L)'
;MTTPQRKFRIEGGTGRPTPDASPIPFEAPAITIPDLPMAAAIEAPMPSMAVLDEIRALRTMIEPLYGVLENLKDNYRDELRSFASLKVDMTEIESAISGTKKELAALKVGHNIGGVEVAALELETVVSQTEAAANDILAAAESIETLAGAIQSETTLEACKGLANDIAEKVTVIYMACNFQDLSGQRVRRVVDTLNFVESRIHKMIDAWGGLQALHDLIEQEIQTQEEERETEGSAALLTGPVPVNAEDHVDQDAIDALFH
;
A
#
# COMPACT_ATOMS: atom_id res chain seq x y z
N MET A 1 7.28 44.11 -12.28
CA MET A 1 8.34 43.27 -12.86
C MET A 1 7.69 42.01 -13.37
N THR A 2 7.47 41.98 -14.68
CA THR A 2 6.47 41.14 -15.36
C THR A 2 7.20 40.10 -16.20
N THR A 3 7.18 38.85 -15.75
CA THR A 3 7.89 37.73 -16.40
C THR A 3 7.11 37.28 -17.65
N PRO A 4 7.74 37.15 -18.83
CA PRO A 4 7.02 36.91 -20.08
C PRO A 4 6.63 35.44 -20.26
N GLN A 5 5.34 35.22 -20.56
CA GLN A 5 4.79 33.95 -21.02
C GLN A 5 5.42 33.53 -22.36
N ARG A 6 6.05 32.35 -22.40
CA ARG A 6 6.55 31.75 -23.64
C ARG A 6 5.37 31.19 -24.44
N LYS A 7 5.02 31.86 -25.54
CA LYS A 7 4.14 31.32 -26.59
C LYS A 7 4.85 30.15 -27.28
N PHE A 8 4.38 28.93 -27.07
CA PHE A 8 4.80 27.79 -27.88
C PHE A 8 4.12 27.86 -29.25
N ARG A 9 4.94 28.02 -30.28
CA ARG A 9 4.58 27.97 -31.70
C ARG A 9 4.50 26.49 -32.09
N ILE A 10 3.30 26.02 -32.42
CA ILE A 10 3.11 24.68 -33.00
C ILE A 10 3.47 24.81 -34.49
N GLU A 11 4.71 24.47 -34.82
CA GLU A 11 5.11 24.24 -36.21
C GLU A 11 4.29 23.05 -36.74
N GLY A 12 3.60 23.28 -37.86
CA GLY A 12 2.74 22.30 -38.52
C GLY A 12 3.54 21.08 -38.97
N GLY A 13 3.38 19.97 -38.26
CA GLY A 13 3.79 18.65 -38.72
C GLY A 13 2.94 18.24 -39.91
N THR A 14 3.59 18.12 -41.06
CA THR A 14 3.03 17.66 -42.33
C THR A 14 2.25 16.36 -42.14
N GLY A 15 0.99 16.36 -42.59
CA GLY A 15 0.08 15.23 -42.51
C GLY A 15 0.71 13.94 -43.04
N ARG A 16 0.58 12.87 -42.26
CA ARG A 16 0.94 11.51 -42.67
C ARG A 16 0.11 11.19 -43.93
N PRO A 17 0.72 10.82 -45.07
CA PRO A 17 -0.05 10.48 -46.25
C PRO A 17 -0.88 9.24 -45.94
N THR A 18 -2.19 9.38 -46.05
CA THR A 18 -3.12 8.25 -46.16
C THR A 18 -2.68 7.41 -47.35
N PRO A 19 -2.60 6.07 -47.25
CA PRO A 19 -2.35 5.26 -48.43
C PRO A 19 -3.51 5.46 -49.40
N ASP A 20 -3.21 6.10 -50.53
CA ASP A 20 -4.08 6.23 -51.68
C ASP A 20 -4.35 4.81 -52.20
N ALA A 21 -5.49 4.25 -51.82
CA ALA A 21 -6.00 3.00 -52.37
C ALA A 21 -6.67 3.25 -53.72
N SER A 22 -5.91 3.83 -54.65
CA SER A 22 -6.27 3.82 -56.07
C SER A 22 -5.97 2.40 -56.59
N PRO A 23 -6.96 1.66 -57.12
CA PRO A 23 -6.71 0.34 -57.66
C PRO A 23 -5.76 0.48 -58.86
N ILE A 24 -4.57 -0.12 -58.76
CA ILE A 24 -3.66 -0.24 -59.89
C ILE A 24 -4.41 -1.05 -60.95
N PRO A 25 -4.62 -0.53 -62.18
CA PRO A 25 -5.22 -1.32 -63.24
C PRO A 25 -4.22 -2.43 -63.58
N PHE A 26 -4.55 -3.66 -63.23
CA PHE A 26 -3.85 -4.83 -63.77
C PHE A 26 -4.34 -4.99 -65.21
N GLU A 27 -3.60 -4.44 -66.16
CA GLU A 27 -3.81 -4.69 -67.57
C GLU A 27 -3.24 -6.09 -67.86
N ALA A 28 -4.14 -7.08 -67.94
CA ALA A 28 -3.75 -8.44 -68.27
C ALA A 28 -3.08 -8.45 -69.64
N PRO A 29 -1.90 -9.07 -69.81
CA PRO A 29 -1.30 -9.21 -71.13
C PRO A 29 -2.29 -9.96 -72.03
N ALA A 30 -2.55 -9.42 -73.22
CA ALA A 30 -3.39 -10.06 -74.23
C ALA A 30 -2.68 -11.34 -74.71
N ILE A 31 -2.88 -12.44 -73.99
CA ILE A 31 -2.48 -13.77 -74.41
C ILE A 31 -3.39 -14.12 -75.58
N THR A 32 -2.87 -13.98 -76.79
CA THR A 32 -3.54 -14.49 -77.99
C THR A 32 -3.41 -16.00 -77.94
N ILE A 33 -4.46 -16.68 -77.51
CA ILE A 33 -4.52 -18.15 -77.50
C ILE A 33 -4.62 -18.56 -78.98
N PRO A 34 -3.65 -19.30 -79.53
CA PRO A 34 -3.80 -19.84 -80.88
C PRO A 34 -5.02 -20.77 -80.89
N ASP A 35 -5.89 -20.60 -81.89
CA ASP A 35 -7.06 -21.44 -82.12
C ASP A 35 -6.57 -22.86 -82.49
N LEU A 36 -6.36 -23.68 -81.46
CA LEU A 36 -6.01 -25.08 -81.60
C LEU A 36 -7.24 -25.79 -82.17
N PRO A 37 -7.08 -26.62 -83.22
CA PRO A 37 -8.20 -27.32 -83.84
C PRO A 37 -8.92 -28.11 -82.75
N MET A 38 -10.23 -27.88 -82.64
CA MET A 38 -11.12 -28.48 -81.65
C MET A 38 -10.78 -29.96 -81.51
N ALA A 39 -10.08 -30.28 -80.43
CA ALA A 39 -9.62 -31.62 -80.15
C ALA A 39 -10.86 -32.51 -80.16
N ALA A 40 -10.83 -33.52 -81.03
CA ALA A 40 -11.67 -34.70 -80.93
C ALA A 40 -11.82 -35.04 -79.45
N ALA A 41 -13.07 -35.24 -78.99
CA ALA A 41 -13.42 -35.49 -77.60
C ALA A 41 -12.34 -36.34 -76.91
N ILE A 42 -11.40 -35.68 -76.24
CA ILE A 42 -10.51 -36.34 -75.30
C ILE A 42 -11.43 -36.54 -74.12
N GLU A 43 -12.07 -37.70 -74.12
CA GLU A 43 -12.66 -38.29 -72.93
C GLU A 43 -11.59 -38.14 -71.85
N ALA A 44 -11.75 -37.15 -70.97
CA ALA A 44 -10.86 -36.98 -69.84
C ALA A 44 -10.80 -38.37 -69.19
N PRO A 45 -9.63 -38.99 -69.02
CA PRO A 45 -9.57 -40.29 -68.38
C PRO A 45 -10.24 -40.06 -67.03
N MET A 46 -11.42 -40.66 -66.85
CA MET A 46 -12.13 -40.62 -65.59
C MET A 46 -11.06 -40.95 -64.55
N PRO A 47 -10.73 -40.03 -63.61
CA PRO A 47 -9.71 -40.31 -62.62
C PRO A 47 -10.12 -41.65 -62.02
N SER A 48 -9.20 -42.63 -62.04
CA SER A 48 -9.59 -44.00 -61.73
C SER A 48 -10.35 -43.96 -60.40
N MET A 49 -11.49 -44.67 -60.30
CA MET A 49 -12.31 -44.64 -59.08
C MET A 49 -11.45 -44.87 -57.83
N ALA A 50 -10.40 -45.69 -57.97
CA ALA A 50 -9.36 -45.89 -56.96
C ALA A 50 -8.65 -44.59 -56.54
N VAL A 51 -8.19 -43.73 -57.46
CA VAL A 51 -7.55 -42.44 -57.14
C VAL A 51 -8.52 -41.49 -56.45
N LEU A 52 -9.78 -41.41 -56.90
CA LEU A 52 -10.80 -40.59 -56.23
C LEU A 52 -11.15 -41.11 -54.84
N ASP A 53 -11.18 -42.43 -54.67
CA ASP A 53 -11.41 -43.08 -53.38
C ASP A 53 -10.21 -42.89 -52.43
N GLU A 54 -8.97 -42.92 -52.95
CA GLU A 54 -7.74 -42.61 -52.19
C GLU A 54 -7.73 -41.14 -51.72
N ILE A 55 -8.12 -40.21 -52.60
CA ILE A 55 -8.24 -38.77 -52.25
C ILE A 55 -9.36 -38.57 -51.22
N ARG A 56 -10.47 -39.29 -51.35
CA ARG A 56 -11.55 -39.25 -50.36
C ARG A 56 -11.07 -39.80 -49.02
N ALA A 57 -10.33 -40.91 -49.02
CA ALA A 57 -9.75 -41.53 -47.82
C ALA A 57 -8.72 -40.61 -47.12
N LEU A 58 -7.86 -39.93 -47.89
CA LEU A 58 -6.96 -38.90 -47.39
C LEU A 58 -7.72 -37.73 -46.77
N ARG A 59 -8.80 -37.26 -47.41
CA ARG A 59 -9.66 -36.20 -46.88
C ARG A 59 -10.28 -36.60 -45.53
N THR A 60 -10.78 -37.83 -45.40
CA THR A 60 -11.32 -38.34 -44.13
C THR A 60 -10.27 -38.45 -43.02
N MET A 61 -9.00 -38.72 -43.37
CA MET A 61 -7.89 -38.75 -42.39
C MET A 61 -7.43 -37.35 -41.96
N ILE A 62 -7.52 -36.35 -42.83
CA ILE A 62 -7.07 -34.98 -42.55
C ILE A 62 -8.15 -34.17 -41.80
N GLU A 63 -9.44 -34.44 -42.02
CA GLU A 63 -10.56 -33.77 -41.34
C GLU A 63 -10.41 -33.71 -39.79
N PRO A 64 -10.10 -34.82 -39.07
CA PRO A 64 -9.87 -34.75 -37.62
C PRO A 64 -8.60 -33.97 -37.23
N LEU A 65 -7.57 -33.90 -38.10
CA LEU A 65 -6.37 -33.10 -37.84
C LEU A 65 -6.68 -31.60 -37.87
N TYR A 66 -7.61 -31.14 -38.72
CA TYR A 66 -8.09 -29.76 -38.68
C TYR A 66 -8.81 -29.43 -37.37
N GLY A 67 -9.61 -30.37 -36.85
CA GLY A 67 -10.25 -30.21 -35.54
C GLY A 67 -9.24 -30.11 -34.40
N VAL A 68 -8.19 -30.95 -34.40
CA VAL A 68 -7.10 -30.87 -33.41
C VAL A 68 -6.33 -29.55 -33.53
N LEU A 69 -6.04 -29.09 -34.74
CA LEU A 69 -5.34 -27.84 -34.97
C LEU A 69 -6.16 -26.63 -34.50
N GLU A 70 -7.47 -26.61 -34.74
CA GLU A 70 -8.34 -25.52 -34.30
C GLU A 70 -8.49 -25.52 -32.77
N ASN A 71 -8.66 -26.70 -32.15
CA ASN A 71 -8.65 -26.82 -30.68
C ASN A 71 -7.32 -26.35 -30.05
N LEU A 72 -6.19 -26.75 -30.63
CA LEU A 72 -4.87 -26.34 -30.15
C LEU A 72 -4.68 -24.82 -30.27
N LYS A 73 -5.11 -24.25 -31.39
CA LYS A 73 -5.06 -22.81 -31.65
C LYS A 73 -5.96 -22.02 -30.69
N ASP A 74 -7.14 -22.53 -30.37
CA ASP A 74 -8.03 -21.90 -29.40
C ASP A 74 -7.48 -22.00 -27.97
N ASN A 75 -6.91 -23.14 -27.58
CA ASN A 75 -6.19 -23.27 -26.31
C ASN A 75 -5.01 -22.29 -26.20
N TYR A 76 -4.20 -22.14 -27.25
CA TYR A 76 -3.12 -21.15 -27.27
C TYR A 76 -3.65 -19.72 -27.16
N ARG A 77 -4.77 -19.38 -27.81
CA ARG A 77 -5.39 -18.05 -27.66
C ARG A 77 -5.85 -17.79 -26.24
N ASP A 78 -6.42 -18.78 -25.58
CA ASP A 78 -6.88 -18.66 -24.20
C ASP A 78 -5.70 -18.57 -23.22
N GLU A 79 -4.61 -19.32 -23.44
CA GLU A 79 -3.36 -19.12 -22.71
C GLU A 79 -2.79 -17.72 -22.94
N LEU A 80 -2.73 -17.23 -24.19
CA LEU A 80 -2.25 -15.86 -24.47
C LEU A 80 -3.11 -14.79 -23.78
N ARG A 81 -4.43 -14.99 -23.71
CA ARG A 81 -5.34 -14.10 -22.95
C ARG A 81 -5.04 -14.15 -21.46
N SER A 82 -4.83 -15.34 -20.90
CA SER A 82 -4.45 -15.53 -19.50
C SER A 82 -3.11 -14.84 -19.18
N PHE A 83 -2.09 -15.03 -20.01
CA PHE A 83 -0.80 -14.35 -19.88
C PHE A 83 -0.93 -12.83 -19.99
N ALA A 84 -1.80 -12.33 -20.88
CA ALA A 84 -2.06 -10.90 -21.00
C ALA A 84 -2.72 -10.34 -19.72
N SER A 85 -3.68 -11.08 -19.14
CA SER A 85 -4.32 -10.71 -17.86
C SER A 85 -3.30 -10.69 -16.72
N LEU A 86 -2.53 -11.77 -16.54
CA LEU A 86 -1.52 -11.87 -15.49
C LEU A 86 -0.46 -10.75 -15.60
N LYS A 87 -0.12 -10.36 -16.82
CA LYS A 87 0.79 -9.23 -17.04
C LYS A 87 0.18 -7.90 -16.59
N VAL A 88 -1.11 -7.69 -16.79
CA VAL A 88 -1.83 -6.51 -16.28
C VAL A 88 -1.82 -6.52 -14.76
N ASP A 89 -2.20 -7.64 -14.14
CA ASP A 89 -2.21 -7.78 -12.67
C ASP A 89 -0.82 -7.53 -12.06
N MET A 90 0.24 -8.05 -12.68
CA MET A 90 1.62 -7.82 -12.26
C MET A 90 2.01 -6.33 -12.33
N THR A 91 1.61 -5.63 -13.40
CA THR A 91 1.88 -4.19 -13.52
C THR A 91 1.10 -3.36 -12.49
N GLU A 92 -0.09 -3.81 -12.11
CA GLU A 92 -0.90 -3.17 -11.07
C GLU A 92 -0.24 -3.34 -9.68
N ILE A 93 0.20 -4.56 -9.35
CA ILE A 93 0.97 -4.84 -8.14
C ILE A 93 2.27 -4.02 -8.09
N GLU A 94 3.02 -3.96 -9.20
CA GLU A 94 4.26 -3.17 -9.28
C GLU A 94 4.00 -1.67 -9.03
N SER A 95 2.91 -1.15 -9.59
CA SER A 95 2.47 0.23 -9.38
C SER A 95 2.11 0.50 -7.91
N ALA A 96 1.32 -0.37 -7.29
CA ALA A 96 0.93 -0.26 -5.88
C ALA A 96 2.15 -0.33 -4.93
N ILE A 97 3.07 -1.27 -5.17
CA ILE A 97 4.32 -1.40 -4.41
C ILE A 97 5.20 -0.15 -4.59
N SER A 98 5.32 0.36 -5.81
CA SER A 98 6.09 1.57 -6.10
C SER A 98 5.50 2.80 -5.41
N GLY A 99 4.16 2.93 -5.42
CA GLY A 99 3.43 3.95 -4.66
C GLY A 99 3.71 3.85 -3.16
N THR A 100 3.59 2.66 -2.60
CA THR A 100 3.86 2.38 -1.18
C THR A 100 5.29 2.71 -0.79
N LYS A 101 6.27 2.30 -1.61
CA LYS A 101 7.69 2.64 -1.40
C LYS A 101 7.94 4.14 -1.41
N LYS A 102 7.25 4.90 -2.28
CA LYS A 102 7.34 6.36 -2.31
C LYS A 102 6.75 7.00 -1.06
N GLU A 103 5.59 6.54 -0.60
CA GLU A 103 4.96 7.06 0.62
C GLU A 103 5.79 6.69 1.87
N LEU A 104 6.35 5.47 1.93
CA LEU A 104 7.26 5.04 3.00
C LEU A 104 8.57 5.85 2.98
N ALA A 105 9.13 6.11 1.80
CA ALA A 105 10.28 6.98 1.66
C ALA A 105 9.94 8.43 2.05
N ALA A 106 8.73 8.92 1.76
CA ALA A 106 8.28 10.24 2.17
C ALA A 106 8.09 10.34 3.70
N LEU A 107 7.60 9.28 4.35
CA LEU A 107 7.59 9.16 5.81
C LEU A 107 9.00 9.19 6.40
N LYS A 108 9.96 8.51 5.75
CA LYS A 108 11.33 8.39 6.25
C LYS A 108 12.21 9.61 5.93
N VAL A 109 11.99 10.29 4.81
CA VAL A 109 12.86 11.36 4.27
C VAL A 109 12.21 12.75 4.37
N GLY A 110 10.89 12.84 4.49
CA GLY A 110 10.18 14.12 4.48
C GLY A 110 10.41 14.93 5.74
N HIS A 111 11.45 15.78 5.78
CA HIS A 111 11.80 16.81 6.79
C HIS A 111 11.76 16.42 8.29
N ASN A 112 11.41 15.17 8.59
CA ASN A 112 11.12 14.59 9.89
C ASN A 112 11.68 13.16 9.86
N ILE A 113 12.98 13.02 9.57
CA ILE A 113 13.70 11.79 9.91
C ILE A 113 13.57 11.65 11.44
N GLY A 114 12.66 10.79 11.88
CA GLY A 114 12.28 10.68 13.30
C GLY A 114 11.06 11.50 13.73
N GLY A 115 10.16 11.94 12.84
CA GLY A 115 9.02 12.80 13.21
C GLY A 115 8.21 12.33 14.42
N VAL A 116 7.93 11.02 14.53
CA VAL A 116 7.23 10.45 15.69
C VAL A 116 8.09 10.45 16.96
N GLU A 117 9.39 10.17 16.83
CA GLU A 117 10.34 10.21 17.94
C GLU A 117 10.57 11.64 18.44
N VAL A 118 10.71 12.60 17.52
CA VAL A 118 10.78 14.03 17.78
C VAL A 118 9.47 14.49 18.42
N ALA A 119 8.31 14.04 17.93
CA ALA A 119 7.03 14.37 18.54
C ALA A 119 6.92 13.84 19.97
N ALA A 120 7.41 12.63 20.25
CA ALA A 120 7.47 12.08 21.60
C ALA A 120 8.39 12.92 22.51
N LEU A 121 9.58 13.29 22.04
CA LEU A 121 10.52 14.15 22.79
C LEU A 121 9.97 15.56 23.02
N GLU A 122 9.23 16.10 22.06
CA GLU A 122 8.51 17.37 22.20
C GLU A 122 7.45 17.30 23.30
N LEU A 123 6.67 16.21 23.37
CA LEU A 123 5.70 16.00 24.45
C LEU A 123 6.36 15.81 25.82
N GLU A 124 7.46 15.07 25.92
CA GLU A 124 8.22 14.94 27.17
C GLU A 124 8.73 16.30 27.65
N THR A 125 9.23 17.13 26.72
CA THR A 125 9.66 18.49 27.03
C THR A 125 8.49 19.35 27.51
N VAL A 126 7.30 19.22 26.91
CA VAL A 126 6.09 19.91 27.36
C VAL A 126 5.77 19.53 28.80
N VAL A 127 5.74 18.23 29.11
CA VAL A 127 5.46 17.75 30.48
C VAL A 127 6.48 18.32 31.46
N SER A 128 7.77 18.17 31.18
CA SER A 128 8.84 18.70 32.04
C SER A 128 8.74 20.21 32.26
N GLN A 129 8.44 20.98 31.21
CA GLN A 129 8.24 22.45 31.33
C GLN A 129 7.01 22.80 32.14
N THR A 130 5.91 22.04 31.98
CA THR A 130 4.68 22.26 32.75
C THR A 130 4.86 21.92 34.23
N GLU A 131 5.62 20.87 34.55
CA GLU A 131 5.93 20.49 35.94
C GLU A 131 6.81 21.52 36.62
N ALA A 132 7.87 21.99 35.93
CA ALA A 132 8.75 23.02 36.46
C ALA A 132 7.97 24.32 36.74
N ALA A 133 7.15 24.77 35.79
CA ALA A 133 6.35 25.97 35.98
C ALA A 133 5.27 25.82 37.06
N ALA A 134 4.65 24.64 37.19
CA ALA A 134 3.70 24.37 38.26
C ALA A 134 4.38 24.45 39.64
N ASN A 135 5.60 23.90 39.77
CA ASN A 135 6.40 24.03 40.99
C ASN A 135 6.75 25.49 41.30
N ASP A 136 7.16 26.28 40.30
CA ASP A 136 7.47 27.70 40.48
C ASP A 136 6.24 28.50 40.92
N ILE A 137 5.07 28.22 40.36
CA ILE A 137 3.80 28.84 40.73
C ILE A 137 3.42 28.48 42.17
N LEU A 138 3.54 27.22 42.56
CA LEU A 138 3.25 26.76 43.93
C LEU A 138 4.21 27.39 44.94
N ALA A 139 5.51 27.40 44.66
CA ALA A 139 6.51 28.01 45.54
C ALA A 139 6.31 29.52 45.71
N ALA A 140 5.90 30.22 44.64
CA ALA A 140 5.55 31.63 44.71
C ALA A 140 4.27 31.85 45.54
N ALA A 141 3.25 31.00 45.39
CA ALA A 141 2.01 31.07 46.17
C ALA A 141 2.26 30.82 47.67
N GLU A 142 3.06 29.81 48.03
CA GLU A 142 3.47 29.54 49.42
C GLU A 142 4.24 30.73 50.03
N SER A 143 5.12 31.35 49.23
CA SER A 143 5.82 32.56 49.64
C SER A 143 4.86 33.72 49.91
N ILE A 144 3.85 33.90 49.05
CA ILE A 144 2.80 34.92 49.24
C ILE A 144 2.04 34.68 50.53
N GLU A 145 1.63 33.44 50.81
CA GLU A 145 0.93 33.08 52.05
C GLU A 145 1.77 33.42 53.29
N THR A 146 3.06 33.06 53.27
CA THR A 146 3.99 33.36 54.37
C THR A 146 4.14 34.86 54.58
N LEU A 147 4.35 35.64 53.50
CA LEU A 147 4.48 37.10 53.57
C LEU A 147 3.18 37.77 54.04
N ALA A 148 2.03 37.28 53.58
CA ALA A 148 0.72 37.78 54.00
C ALA A 148 0.46 37.50 55.50
N GLY A 149 0.90 36.34 56.00
CA GLY A 149 0.89 36.03 57.43
C GLY A 149 1.80 36.96 58.24
N ALA A 150 3.01 37.24 57.74
CA ALA A 150 3.96 38.13 58.40
C ALA A 150 3.41 39.57 58.56
N ILE A 151 2.66 40.08 57.57
CA ILE A 151 1.99 41.39 57.65
C ILE A 151 1.04 41.46 58.85
N GLN A 152 0.37 40.36 59.21
CA GLN A 152 -0.56 40.34 60.35
C GLN A 152 0.15 40.45 61.69
N SER A 153 1.42 40.02 61.76
CA SER A 153 2.25 40.10 62.97
C SER A 153 3.09 41.37 63.07
N GLU A 154 3.16 42.16 62.01
CA GLU A 154 4.02 43.34 61.91
C GLU A 154 3.34 44.59 62.50
N THR A 155 4.12 45.44 63.17
CA THR A 155 3.59 46.62 63.88
C THR A 155 3.94 47.94 63.21
N THR A 156 4.91 47.94 62.29
CA THR A 156 5.34 49.15 61.60
C THR A 156 4.80 49.22 60.18
N LEU A 157 4.26 50.39 59.80
CA LEU A 157 3.74 50.62 58.45
C LEU A 157 4.82 50.42 57.37
N GLU A 158 6.07 50.79 57.67
CA GLU A 158 7.17 50.67 56.71
C GLU A 158 7.52 49.21 56.42
N ALA A 159 7.59 48.35 57.45
CA ALA A 159 7.83 46.93 57.25
C ALA A 159 6.65 46.25 56.53
N CYS A 160 5.40 46.61 56.85
CA CYS A 160 4.23 46.12 56.11
C CYS A 160 4.27 46.48 54.63
N LYS A 161 4.73 47.69 54.28
CA LYS A 161 4.91 48.09 52.87
C LYS A 161 6.01 47.30 52.17
N GLY A 162 7.11 47.00 52.87
CA GLY A 162 8.16 46.12 52.37
C GLY A 162 7.61 44.74 52.01
N LEU A 163 6.93 44.09 52.94
CA LEU A 163 6.30 42.77 52.73
C LEU A 163 5.25 42.80 51.60
N ALA A 164 4.48 43.87 51.48
CA ALA A 164 3.52 44.03 50.38
C ALA A 164 4.21 44.13 49.01
N ASN A 165 5.38 44.79 48.93
CA ASN A 165 6.18 44.82 47.71
C ASN A 165 6.74 43.43 47.37
N ASP A 166 7.21 42.69 48.36
CA ASP A 166 7.70 41.32 48.16
C ASP A 166 6.57 40.40 47.63
N ILE A 167 5.33 40.57 48.12
CA ILE A 167 4.15 39.87 47.57
C ILE A 167 3.95 40.23 46.10
N ALA A 168 4.04 41.51 45.73
CA ALA A 168 3.90 41.94 44.34
C ALA A 168 4.99 41.35 43.43
N GLU A 169 6.21 41.19 43.94
CA GLU A 169 7.29 40.50 43.23
C GLU A 169 6.95 39.01 43.02
N LYS A 170 6.43 38.31 44.04
CA LYS A 170 5.99 36.91 43.90
C LYS A 170 4.84 36.73 42.91
N VAL A 171 3.89 37.67 42.86
CA VAL A 171 2.84 37.66 41.82
C VAL A 171 3.45 37.82 40.42
N THR A 172 4.49 38.63 40.27
CA THR A 172 5.23 38.76 39.01
C THR A 172 5.90 37.44 38.61
N VAL A 173 6.49 36.72 39.56
CA VAL A 173 7.05 35.38 39.32
C VAL A 173 5.98 34.41 38.80
N ILE A 174 4.76 34.42 39.36
CA ILE A 174 3.64 33.60 38.86
C ILE A 174 3.34 33.93 37.40
N TYR A 175 3.25 35.22 37.04
CA TYR A 175 3.01 35.62 35.65
C TYR A 175 4.12 35.16 34.69
N MET A 176 5.39 35.25 35.13
CA MET A 176 6.52 34.77 34.32
C MET A 176 6.50 33.26 34.17
N ALA A 177 6.19 32.53 35.24
CA ALA A 177 6.09 31.08 35.21
C ALA A 177 5.03 30.64 34.21
N CYS A 178 3.81 31.21 34.25
CA CYS A 178 2.71 30.93 33.33
C CYS A 178 3.04 31.08 31.83
N ASN A 179 4.12 31.78 31.47
CA ASN A 179 4.57 31.89 30.08
C ASN A 179 5.01 30.53 29.48
N PHE A 180 5.15 29.47 30.28
CA PHE A 180 5.33 28.10 29.79
C PHE A 180 4.22 27.67 28.83
N GLN A 181 3.00 28.20 29.00
CA GLN A 181 1.84 27.83 28.20
C GLN A 181 2.05 28.09 26.70
N ASP A 182 2.65 29.23 26.33
CA ASP A 182 2.87 29.57 24.92
C ASP A 182 3.86 28.60 24.27
N LEU A 183 4.97 28.32 24.97
CA LEU A 183 5.97 27.38 24.48
C LEU A 183 5.39 25.96 24.38
N SER A 184 4.63 25.52 25.39
CA SER A 184 3.95 24.23 25.35
C SER A 184 2.92 24.14 24.22
N GLY A 185 2.15 25.21 23.98
CA GLY A 185 1.19 25.28 22.88
C GLY A 185 1.85 25.17 21.51
N GLN A 186 2.99 25.83 21.31
CA GLN A 186 3.78 25.72 20.07
C GLN A 186 4.33 24.30 19.86
N ARG A 187 4.83 23.66 20.93
CA ARG A 187 5.34 22.28 20.88
C ARG A 187 4.23 21.27 20.55
N VAL A 188 3.10 21.35 21.24
CA VAL A 188 1.93 20.50 20.98
C VAL A 188 1.44 20.66 19.54
N ARG A 189 1.42 21.89 19.00
CA ARG A 189 1.06 22.12 17.60
C ARG A 189 2.00 21.39 16.64
N ARG A 190 3.32 21.44 16.86
CA ARG A 190 4.30 20.70 16.03
C ARG A 190 4.10 19.19 16.09
N VAL A 191 3.75 18.66 17.26
CA VAL A 191 3.40 17.24 17.44
C VAL A 191 2.16 16.90 16.61
N VAL A 192 1.09 17.67 16.73
CA VAL A 192 -0.16 17.46 15.97
C VAL A 192 0.08 17.54 14.46
N ASP A 193 0.85 18.53 13.99
CA ASP A 193 1.20 18.66 12.58
C ASP A 193 1.98 17.44 12.06
N THR A 194 2.83 16.86 12.91
CA THR A 194 3.58 15.65 12.58
C THR A 194 2.68 14.42 12.51
N LEU A 195 1.73 14.26 13.43
CA LEU A 195 0.74 13.19 13.40
C LEU A 195 -0.17 13.30 12.16
N ASN A 196 -0.65 14.49 11.84
CA ASN A 196 -1.45 14.75 10.64
C ASN A 196 -0.67 14.43 9.35
N PHE A 197 0.64 14.72 9.33
CA PHE A 197 1.49 14.35 8.21
C PHE A 197 1.59 12.84 8.05
N VAL A 198 1.82 12.11 9.15
CA VAL A 198 1.87 10.63 9.14
C VAL A 198 0.54 10.05 8.67
N GLU A 199 -0.57 10.52 9.24
CA GLU A 199 -1.92 10.10 8.88
C GLU A 199 -2.21 10.31 7.39
N SER A 200 -1.87 11.48 6.84
CA SER A 200 -2.04 11.77 5.41
C SER A 200 -1.28 10.80 4.50
N ARG A 201 -0.12 10.31 4.93
CA ARG A 201 0.69 9.34 4.17
C ARG A 201 0.13 7.92 4.28
N ILE A 202 -0.38 7.55 5.45
CA ILE A 202 -1.10 6.29 5.64
C ILE A 202 -2.34 6.27 4.73
N HIS A 203 -3.14 7.33 4.70
CA HIS A 203 -4.29 7.41 3.80
C HIS A 203 -3.90 7.24 2.32
N LYS A 204 -2.81 7.87 1.86
CA LYS A 204 -2.31 7.67 0.49
C LYS A 204 -1.86 6.24 0.21
N MET A 205 -1.26 5.57 1.19
CA MET A 205 -0.93 4.14 1.07
C MET A 205 -2.20 3.30 0.95
N ILE A 206 -3.21 3.55 1.77
CA ILE A 206 -4.49 2.82 1.72
C ILE A 206 -5.17 3.03 0.36
N ASP A 207 -5.21 4.26 -0.14
CA ASP A 207 -5.76 4.57 -1.46
C ASP A 207 -5.02 3.84 -2.58
N ALA A 208 -3.69 3.72 -2.48
CA ALA A 208 -2.87 2.99 -3.45
C ALA A 208 -3.14 1.46 -3.47
N TRP A 209 -3.80 0.92 -2.45
CA TRP A 209 -4.13 -0.50 -2.31
C TRP A 209 -5.61 -0.81 -2.59
N GLY A 210 -6.37 0.15 -3.13
CA GLY A 210 -7.79 -0.04 -3.43
C GLY A 210 -8.75 0.47 -2.34
N GLY A 211 -8.24 1.26 -1.38
CA GLY A 211 -9.04 1.93 -0.37
C GLY A 211 -9.32 1.08 0.87
N LEU A 212 -10.11 1.65 1.79
CA LEU A 212 -10.40 1.05 3.10
C LEU A 212 -11.11 -0.30 3.04
N GLN A 213 -11.98 -0.52 2.04
CA GLN A 213 -12.70 -1.78 1.90
C GLN A 213 -11.77 -2.94 1.55
N ALA A 214 -10.87 -2.74 0.57
CA ALA A 214 -9.89 -3.75 0.19
C ALA A 214 -8.95 -4.10 1.36
N LEU A 215 -8.57 -3.11 2.17
CA LEU A 215 -7.80 -3.35 3.38
C LEU A 215 -8.59 -4.14 4.44
N HIS A 216 -9.88 -3.84 4.62
CA HIS A 216 -10.73 -4.57 5.56
C HIS A 216 -10.87 -6.04 5.17
N ASP A 217 -11.14 -6.31 3.89
CA ASP A 217 -11.28 -7.66 3.35
C ASP A 217 -9.97 -8.47 3.54
N LEU A 218 -8.81 -7.83 3.35
CA LEU A 218 -7.51 -8.44 3.61
C LEU A 218 -7.28 -8.76 5.10
N ILE A 219 -7.66 -7.84 5.99
CA ILE A 219 -7.55 -8.07 7.44
C ILE A 219 -8.45 -9.22 7.88
N GLU A 220 -9.67 -9.30 7.36
CA GLU A 220 -10.62 -10.37 7.66
C GLU A 220 -10.10 -11.73 7.18
N GLN A 221 -9.53 -11.78 5.96
CA GLN A 221 -8.88 -12.99 5.44
C GLN A 221 -7.68 -13.43 6.29
N GLU A 222 -6.84 -12.50 6.73
CA GLU A 222 -5.68 -12.79 7.57
C GLU A 222 -6.10 -13.33 8.95
N ILE A 223 -7.12 -12.72 9.58
CA ILE A 223 -7.67 -13.20 10.86
C ILE A 223 -8.19 -14.63 10.70
N GLN A 224 -8.94 -14.89 9.63
CA GLN A 224 -9.51 -16.21 9.38
C GLN A 224 -8.43 -17.26 9.10
N THR A 225 -7.37 -16.89 8.38
CA THR A 225 -6.21 -17.77 8.15
C THR A 225 -5.50 -18.11 9.45
N GLN A 226 -5.30 -17.13 10.35
CA GLN A 226 -4.68 -17.36 11.65
C GLN A 226 -5.55 -18.19 12.61
N GLU A 227 -6.88 -18.07 12.51
CA GLU A 227 -7.82 -18.92 13.25
C GLU A 227 -7.77 -20.38 12.74
N GLU A 228 -7.73 -20.58 11.42
CA GLU A 228 -7.58 -21.91 10.81
C GLU A 228 -6.22 -22.56 11.15
N GLU A 229 -5.14 -21.78 11.17
CA GLU A 229 -3.81 -22.23 11.63
C GLU A 229 -3.83 -22.65 13.10
N ARG A 230 -4.48 -21.87 13.97
CA ARG A 230 -4.65 -22.21 15.39
C ARG A 230 -5.49 -23.47 15.60
N GLU A 231 -6.53 -23.66 14.81
CA GLU A 231 -7.37 -24.87 14.86
C GLU A 231 -6.63 -26.11 14.34
N THR A 232 -5.80 -25.96 13.31
CA THR A 232 -4.97 -27.07 12.79
C THR A 232 -3.82 -27.42 13.72
N GLU A 233 -3.15 -26.44 14.36
CA GLU A 233 -2.15 -26.69 15.41
C GLU A 233 -2.78 -27.32 16.67
N GLY A 234 -3.93 -26.82 17.11
CA GLY A 234 -4.67 -27.38 18.26
C GLY A 234 -5.19 -28.79 17.99
N SER A 235 -5.69 -29.07 16.79
CA SER A 235 -6.15 -30.41 16.41
C SER A 235 -4.99 -31.39 16.18
N ALA A 236 -3.86 -30.95 15.65
CA ALA A 236 -2.63 -31.75 15.55
C ALA A 236 -2.09 -32.14 16.93
N ALA A 237 -2.15 -31.23 17.91
CA ALA A 237 -1.79 -31.53 19.31
C ALA A 237 -2.71 -32.60 19.93
N LEU A 238 -4.02 -32.56 19.61
CA LEU A 238 -5.01 -33.55 20.05
C LEU A 238 -4.96 -34.89 19.29
N LEU A 239 -4.27 -34.93 18.15
CA LEU A 239 -4.04 -36.14 17.33
C LEU A 239 -2.90 -37.01 17.88
N THR A 240 -2.10 -36.49 18.80
CA THR A 240 -1.21 -37.28 19.65
C THR A 240 -2.05 -37.90 20.76
N GLY A 241 -2.57 -39.11 20.52
CA GLY A 241 -3.24 -39.89 21.56
C GLY A 241 -2.34 -40.14 22.78
N PRO A 242 -2.90 -40.64 23.91
CA PRO A 242 -2.12 -40.93 25.11
C PRO A 242 -0.89 -41.78 24.75
N VAL A 243 0.27 -41.35 25.25
CA VAL A 243 1.57 -41.98 25.02
C VAL A 243 1.46 -43.48 25.38
N PRO A 244 1.86 -44.40 24.49
CA PRO A 244 1.80 -45.82 24.81
C PRO A 244 2.66 -46.09 26.05
N VAL A 245 2.14 -46.94 26.95
CA VAL A 245 2.68 -47.24 28.30
C VAL A 245 4.15 -47.69 28.32
N ASN A 246 4.75 -47.95 27.15
CA ASN A 246 6.12 -48.42 26.97
C ASN A 246 7.02 -47.45 26.18
N ALA A 247 6.62 -46.18 26.01
CA ALA A 247 7.49 -45.16 25.41
C ALA A 247 8.50 -44.64 26.45
N GLU A 248 9.72 -44.29 26.01
CA GLU A 248 10.78 -43.80 26.92
C GLU A 248 10.40 -42.51 27.67
N ASP A 249 9.42 -41.74 27.17
CA ASP A 249 8.85 -40.54 27.80
C ASP A 249 7.53 -40.80 28.57
N HIS A 250 7.17 -42.07 28.81
CA HIS A 250 6.03 -42.41 29.65
C HIS A 250 6.42 -42.22 31.12
N VAL A 251 5.84 -41.20 31.76
CA VAL A 251 5.97 -41.01 33.21
C VAL A 251 5.07 -42.03 33.90
N ASP A 252 5.68 -43.00 34.59
CA ASP A 252 4.94 -43.99 35.36
C ASP A 252 4.11 -43.33 36.48
N GLN A 253 2.90 -43.83 36.69
CA GLN A 253 1.94 -43.28 37.66
C GLN A 253 2.52 -43.20 39.08
N ASP A 254 3.41 -44.12 39.44
CA ASP A 254 4.12 -44.14 40.72
C ASP A 254 5.00 -42.88 40.92
N ALA A 255 5.54 -42.32 39.83
CA ALA A 255 6.34 -41.08 39.88
C ALA A 255 5.46 -39.83 39.99
N ILE A 256 4.24 -39.87 39.48
CA ILE A 256 3.25 -38.78 39.63
C ILE A 256 2.71 -38.78 41.06
N ASP A 257 2.39 -39.96 41.60
CA ASP A 257 1.89 -40.10 42.97
C ASP A 257 2.93 -39.65 44.01
N ALA A 258 4.23 -39.81 43.72
CA ALA A 258 5.33 -39.32 44.57
C ALA A 258 5.49 -37.78 44.61
N LEU A 259 4.89 -37.03 43.68
CA LEU A 259 4.92 -35.56 43.67
C LEU A 259 3.84 -34.91 44.54
N PHE A 260 2.79 -35.67 44.88
CA PHE A 260 1.62 -35.17 45.63
C PHE A 260 1.47 -35.78 47.02
N HIS A 261 2.47 -36.56 47.48
CA HIS A 261 2.54 -37.18 48.81
C HIS A 261 3.81 -36.81 49.58
#